data_AF-A0A8J5N7Z3-F1
#
_entry.id   AF-A0A8J5N7Z3-F1
#
_cell.length_a   1.000
_cell.length_b   1.000
_cell.length_c   1.000
_cell.angle_alpha   90.00
_cell.angle_beta   90.00
_cell.angle_gamma   90.00
#
_symmetry.space_group_name_H-M   'P 1'
#
loop_
_entity.id
_entity.type
_entity.pdbx_description
1 polymer ?
#
loop_
_entity_poly.entity_id
_entity_poly.type
_entity_poly.pdbx_seq_one_letter_code
_entity_poly.pdbx_strand_id
1 'polypeptide(L)'
;FILKVMAALPVCLMSTLLVFTWALPAVVLPELSLSNSTLVLTSQEASWFASMPFFVSIPGCLLGGPLSDRVGPRRLMLVLTPLLAGSTALMGVSNWSGLRQVVGVSQVFLLLVTRVIQVHSKVV
;
A
#
# COMPACT_ATOMS: atom_id res chain seq x y z
N PHE A 1 -7.02 26.91 -4.99
CA PHE A 1 -6.79 26.07 -3.79
C PHE A 1 -7.41 24.68 -3.95
N ILE A 2 -8.73 24.56 -4.17
CA ILE A 2 -9.46 23.28 -4.31
C ILE A 2 -8.88 22.33 -5.38
N LEU A 3 -8.49 22.83 -6.56
CA LEU A 3 -7.85 22.03 -7.62
C LEU A 3 -6.51 21.39 -7.21
N LYS A 4 -5.73 22.05 -6.34
CA LYS A 4 -4.46 21.49 -5.83
C LYS A 4 -4.73 20.39 -4.80
N VAL A 5 -5.77 20.54 -3.99
CA VAL A 5 -6.20 19.55 -3.00
C VAL A 5 -6.70 18.28 -3.69
N MET A 6 -7.55 18.42 -4.73
CA MET A 6 -8.06 17.26 -5.48
C MET A 6 -6.96 16.47 -6.20
N ALA A 7 -5.89 17.12 -6.63
CA ALA A 7 -4.74 16.44 -7.25
C ALA A 7 -3.83 15.74 -6.24
N ALA A 8 -3.79 16.19 -4.98
CA ALA A 8 -2.92 15.62 -3.95
C ALA A 8 -3.49 14.33 -3.34
N LEU A 9 -4.81 14.24 -3.20
CA LEU A 9 -5.49 13.06 -2.63
C LEU A 9 -5.13 11.73 -3.30
N PRO A 10 -5.20 11.58 -4.64
CA PRO A 10 -4.85 10.31 -5.29
C PRO A 10 -3.36 9.98 -5.15
N VAL A 11 -2.48 10.99 -5.09
CA VAL A 11 -1.05 10.77 -4.86
C VAL A 11 -0.82 10.18 -3.47
N CYS A 12 -1.41 10.77 -2.44
CA CYS A 12 -1.29 10.27 -1.06
C CYS A 12 -1.89 8.86 -0.90
N LEU A 13 -3.05 8.61 -1.52
CA LEU A 13 -3.66 7.28 -1.54
C LEU A 13 -2.75 6.26 -2.24
N MET A 14 -2.20 6.60 -3.41
CA MET A 14 -1.27 5.71 -4.12
C MET A 14 -0.04 5.36 -3.29
N SER A 15 0.59 6.36 -2.65
CA SER A 15 1.78 6.13 -1.82
C SER A 15 1.50 5.18 -0.65
N THR A 16 0.35 5.34 0.02
CA THR A 16 -0.02 4.48 1.16
C THR A 16 -0.37 3.05 0.72
N LEU A 17 -1.08 2.89 -0.40
CA LEU A 17 -1.38 1.59 -0.99
C LEU A 17 -0.12 0.83 -1.42
N LEU A 18 0.86 1.55 -1.95
CA LEU A 18 2.16 0.99 -2.32
C LEU A 18 2.88 0.45 -1.07
N VAL A 19 3.01 1.28 -0.02
CA VAL A 19 3.66 0.89 1.24
C VAL A 19 2.98 -0.34 1.85
N PHE A 20 1.65 -0.42 1.82
CA PHE A 20 0.90 -1.56 2.32
C PHE A 20 1.28 -2.87 1.60
N THR A 21 1.39 -2.83 0.28
CA THR A 21 1.75 -4.00 -0.54
C THR A 21 3.14 -4.55 -0.18
N TRP A 22 4.07 -3.66 0.16
CA TRP A 22 5.43 -4.04 0.57
C TRP A 22 5.53 -4.49 2.03
N ALA A 23 4.69 -3.93 2.90
CA ALA A 23 4.69 -4.26 4.33
C ALA A 23 3.96 -5.58 4.65
N LEU A 24 3.00 -5.98 3.81
CA LEU A 24 2.15 -7.16 4.04
C LEU A 24 2.92 -8.48 4.23
N PRO A 25 3.90 -8.85 3.38
CA PRO A 25 4.67 -10.08 3.59
C PRO A 25 5.32 -10.12 4.97
N ALA A 26 5.89 -9.00 5.43
CA ALA A 26 6.59 -8.92 6.71
C ALA A 26 5.68 -9.21 7.93
N VAL A 27 4.39 -8.88 7.84
CA VAL A 27 3.41 -9.12 8.90
C VAL A 27 2.84 -10.54 8.83
N VAL A 28 2.61 -11.05 7.62
CA VAL A 28 1.93 -12.34 7.40
C VAL A 28 2.87 -13.53 7.53
N LEU A 29 4.15 -13.38 7.17
CA LEU A 29 5.18 -14.42 7.26
C LEU A 29 5.34 -15.07 8.66
N PRO A 30 5.46 -14.31 9.77
CA PRO A 30 5.59 -14.92 11.10
C PRO A 30 4.31 -15.63 11.55
N GLU A 31 3.14 -15.11 11.18
CA GLU A 31 1.83 -15.73 11.51
C GLU A 31 1.63 -17.07 10.78
N LEU A 32 2.13 -17.19 9.55
CA LEU A 32 2.09 -18.43 8.76
C LEU A 32 3.20 -19.44 9.14
N SER A 33 4.16 -19.03 9.98
CA SER A 33 5.21 -19.90 10.53
C SER A 33 4.76 -20.56 11.84
N LEU A 34 3.68 -20.08 12.47
CA LEU A 34 3.12 -20.67 13.68
C LEU A 34 2.38 -21.98 13.34
N SER A 35 2.71 -23.07 14.05
CA SER A 35 2.14 -24.42 13.87
C SER A 35 0.62 -24.55 14.07
N ASN A 36 -0.08 -23.47 14.44
CA ASN A 36 -1.53 -23.44 14.62
C ASN A 36 -2.27 -22.95 13.36
N SER A 37 -1.53 -22.61 12.29
CA SER A 37 -2.09 -22.20 11.01
C SER A 37 -2.32 -23.40 10.09
N THR A 38 -3.43 -23.41 9.36
CA THR A 38 -3.80 -24.44 8.38
C THR A 38 -2.84 -24.54 7.20
N LEU A 39 -1.89 -23.60 7.07
CA LEU A 39 -0.98 -23.48 5.94
C LEU A 39 0.41 -23.07 6.45
N VAL A 40 1.15 -24.04 6.99
CA VAL A 40 2.51 -23.83 7.49
C VAL A 40 3.47 -23.72 6.30
N LEU A 41 4.02 -22.52 6.09
CA LEU A 41 5.00 -22.29 5.04
C LEU A 41 6.39 -22.74 5.49
N THR A 42 7.09 -23.46 4.63
CA THR A 42 8.51 -23.74 4.83
C THR A 42 9.35 -22.46 4.65
N SER A 43 10.55 -22.41 5.23
CA SER A 43 11.45 -21.25 5.09
C SER A 43 11.74 -20.86 3.63
N GLN A 44 11.71 -21.84 2.71
CA GLN A 44 11.91 -21.62 1.28
C GLN A 44 10.69 -20.95 0.64
N GLU A 45 9.48 -21.41 0.98
CA GLU A 45 8.22 -20.85 0.49
C GLU A 45 7.90 -19.47 1.11
N ALA A 46 8.43 -19.19 2.29
CA ALA A 46 8.44 -17.85 2.87
C ALA A 46 9.32 -16.88 2.06
N SER A 47 10.52 -17.31 1.68
CA SER A 47 11.50 -16.48 0.98
C SER A 47 11.05 -16.08 -0.42
N TRP A 48 10.52 -17.02 -1.22
CA TRP A 48 10.03 -16.68 -2.56
C TRP A 48 8.77 -15.80 -2.49
N PHE A 49 7.92 -15.95 -1.47
CA PHE A 49 6.75 -15.11 -1.27
C PHE A 49 7.15 -13.66 -0.95
N ALA A 50 8.16 -13.47 -0.11
CA ALA A 50 8.75 -12.16 0.15
C ALA A 50 9.37 -11.52 -1.11
N SER A 51 9.82 -12.34 -2.07
CA SER A 51 10.52 -11.90 -3.29
C SER A 51 9.58 -11.55 -4.46
N MET A 52 8.34 -12.05 -4.44
CA MET A 52 7.31 -11.80 -5.46
C MET A 52 7.09 -10.32 -5.83
N PRO A 53 7.01 -9.37 -4.87
CA PRO A 53 6.82 -7.96 -5.20
C PRO A 53 7.95 -7.38 -6.05
N PHE A 54 9.19 -7.84 -5.83
CA PHE A 54 10.34 -7.42 -6.63
C PHE A 54 10.26 -7.95 -8.07
N PHE A 55 9.83 -9.19 -8.23
CA PHE A 55 9.69 -9.81 -9.55
C PHE A 55 8.63 -9.09 -10.41
N VAL A 56 7.52 -8.65 -9.79
CA VAL A 56 6.45 -7.89 -10.47
C VAL A 56 6.84 -6.41 -10.68
N SER A 57 7.70 -5.85 -9.82
CA SER A 57 8.14 -4.46 -9.94
C SER A 57 8.97 -4.20 -11.20
N ILE A 58 9.82 -5.16 -11.62
CA ILE A 58 10.67 -5.02 -12.82
C ILE A 58 9.85 -4.73 -14.09
N PRO A 59 8.88 -5.59 -14.50
CA PRO A 59 8.05 -5.30 -15.67
C PRO A 59 7.13 -4.10 -15.43
N GLY A 60 6.67 -3.87 -14.19
CA GLY A 60 5.85 -2.70 -13.85
C GLY A 60 6.57 -1.38 -14.09
N CYS A 61 7.85 -1.27 -13.71
CA CYS A 61 8.68 -0.10 -13.98
C CYS A 61 8.99 0.05 -15.47
N LEU A 62 9.26 -1.06 -16.17
CA LEU A 62 9.57 -1.06 -17.60
C LEU A 62 8.37 -0.58 -18.45
N LEU A 63 7.16 -1.00 -18.10
CA LEU A 63 5.93 -0.58 -18.76
C LEU A 63 5.45 0.80 -18.29
N GLY A 64 5.72 1.14 -17.04
CA GLY A 64 5.28 2.40 -16.41
C GLY A 64 5.85 3.64 -17.07
N GLY A 65 7.12 3.61 -17.50
CA GLY A 65 7.78 4.73 -18.18
C GLY A 65 7.09 5.14 -19.48
N PRO A 66 7.06 4.27 -20.51
CA PRO A 66 6.42 4.58 -21.79
C PRO A 66 4.92 4.91 -21.66
N LEU A 67 4.23 4.26 -20.71
CA LEU A 67 2.82 4.49 -20.46
C LEU A 67 2.56 5.87 -19.80
N SER A 68 3.46 6.30 -18.92
CA SER A 68 3.43 7.66 -18.33
C SER A 68 3.64 8.74 -19.38
N ASP A 69 4.54 8.51 -20.33
CA ASP A 69 4.83 9.47 -21.40
C ASP A 69 3.67 9.61 -22.40
N ARG A 70 2.92 8.53 -22.66
CA ARG A 70 1.78 8.57 -23.60
C ARG A 70 0.46 9.00 -22.98
N VAL A 71 0.14 8.55 -21.77
CA VAL A 71 -1.15 8.79 -21.11
C VAL A 71 -1.12 10.03 -20.21
N GLY A 72 0.09 10.43 -19.78
CA GLY A 72 0.33 11.49 -18.82
C GLY A 72 0.19 10.99 -17.37
N PRO A 73 1.08 11.44 -16.46
CA PRO A 73 1.20 10.88 -15.11
C PRO A 73 -0.07 11.04 -14.27
N ARG A 74 -0.80 12.15 -14.43
CA ARG A 74 -2.05 12.40 -13.67
C ARG A 74 -3.18 11.47 -14.06
N ARG A 75 -3.36 11.20 -15.35
CA ARG A 75 -4.40 10.30 -15.85
C ARG A 75 -4.06 8.85 -15.51
N LEU A 76 -2.78 8.49 -15.63
CA LEU A 76 -2.28 7.18 -15.26
C LEU A 76 -2.53 6.90 -13.76
N MET A 77 -2.21 7.86 -12.88
CA MET A 77 -2.49 7.72 -11.44
C MET A 77 -3.98 7.57 -11.14
N LEU A 78 -4.86 8.35 -11.80
CA LEU A 78 -6.31 8.24 -11.58
C LEU A 78 -6.86 6.86 -11.98
N VAL A 79 -6.30 6.22 -13.00
CA VAL A 79 -6.70 4.87 -13.44
C VAL A 79 -6.11 3.78 -12.53
N LEU A 80 -4.85 3.93 -12.11
CA LEU A 80 -4.19 2.97 -11.22
C LEU A 80 -4.72 3.00 -9.78
N THR A 81 -5.20 4.15 -9.32
CA THR A 81 -5.76 4.34 -7.97
C THR A 81 -6.84 3.33 -7.60
N PRO A 82 -7.95 3.22 -8.34
CA PRO A 82 -9.01 2.25 -8.03
C PRO A 82 -8.54 0.80 -8.20
N LEU A 83 -7.61 0.52 -9.11
CA LEU A 83 -7.10 -0.84 -9.34
C LEU A 83 -6.30 -1.36 -8.12
N LEU A 84 -5.39 -0.53 -7.60
CA LEU A 84 -4.62 -0.83 -6.38
C LEU A 84 -5.49 -0.80 -5.12
N ALA A 85 -6.46 0.11 -5.05
CA ALA A 85 -7.44 0.11 -3.96
C ALA A 85 -8.28 -1.18 -3.98
N GLY A 86 -8.68 -1.66 -5.16
CA GLY A 86 -9.40 -2.91 -5.32
C GLY A 86 -8.58 -4.13 -4.90
N SER A 87 -7.31 -4.22 -5.31
CA SER A 87 -6.45 -5.36 -4.96
C SER A 87 -6.14 -5.41 -3.46
N THR A 88 -5.84 -4.27 -2.84
CA THR A 88 -5.60 -4.18 -1.40
C THR A 88 -6.88 -4.43 -0.58
N ALA A 89 -8.04 -3.95 -1.06
CA ALA A 89 -9.33 -4.28 -0.45
C ALA A 89 -9.59 -5.78 -0.50
N LEU A 90 -9.34 -6.43 -1.66
CA LEU A 90 -9.50 -7.88 -1.82
C LEU A 90 -8.60 -8.67 -0.85
N MET A 91 -7.34 -8.26 -0.68
CA MET A 91 -6.44 -8.82 0.34
C MET A 91 -6.97 -8.59 1.75
N GLY A 92 -7.54 -7.41 2.02
CA GLY A 92 -8.15 -7.08 3.30
C GLY A 92 -9.37 -7.95 3.63
N VAL A 93 -10.21 -8.24 2.64
CA VAL A 93 -11.39 -9.12 2.82
C VAL A 93 -10.96 -10.55 3.15
N SER A 94 -9.87 -11.03 2.54
CA SER A 94 -9.30 -12.35 2.82
C SER A 94 -8.72 -12.46 4.23
N ASN A 95 -8.11 -11.38 4.74
CA ASN A 95 -7.44 -11.36 6.05
C ASN A 95 -8.26 -10.65 7.14
N TRP A 96 -9.57 -10.93 7.22
CA TRP A 96 -10.54 -10.28 8.12
C TRP A 96 -10.09 -10.20 9.60
N SER A 97 -9.27 -11.16 10.06
CA SER A 97 -8.65 -11.18 11.39
C SER A 97 -7.38 -10.32 11.49
N GLY A 98 -6.49 -10.32 10.49
CA GLY A 98 -5.26 -9.52 10.46
C GLY A 98 -5.47 -8.02 10.20
N LEU A 99 -6.60 -7.64 9.61
CA LEU A 99 -6.98 -6.23 9.40
C LEU A 99 -7.04 -5.45 10.72
N ARG A 100 -7.35 -6.11 11.84
CA ARG A 100 -7.39 -5.49 13.17
C ARG A 100 -6.01 -5.05 13.69
N GLN A 101 -4.91 -5.68 13.27
CA GLN A 101 -3.56 -5.27 13.70
C GLN A 101 -3.01 -4.10 12.87
N VAL A 102 -3.29 -4.04 11.58
CA VAL A 102 -2.75 -2.98 10.70
C VAL A 102 -3.53 -1.65 10.83
N VAL A 103 -4.81 -1.71 11.21
CA VAL A 103 -5.62 -0.51 11.53
C VAL A 103 -5.03 0.27 12.71
N GLY A 104 -4.27 -0.38 13.61
CA GLY A 104 -3.57 0.31 14.71
C GLY A 104 -2.44 1.23 14.24
N VAL A 105 -1.73 0.87 13.17
CA VAL A 105 -0.57 1.65 12.66
C VAL A 105 -1.02 2.79 11.75
N SER A 106 -2.11 2.60 11.01
CA SER A 106 -2.68 3.64 10.13
C SER A 106 -3.36 4.77 10.91
N GLN A 107 -3.88 4.52 12.12
CA GLN A 107 -4.38 5.58 13.00
C GLN A 107 -3.26 6.48 13.55
N VAL A 108 -2.07 5.94 13.85
CA VAL A 108 -0.93 6.75 14.31
C VAL A 108 -0.45 7.69 13.20
N PHE A 109 -0.43 7.21 11.95
CA PHE A 109 -0.03 8.04 10.81
C PHE A 109 -1.04 9.16 10.53
N LEU A 110 -2.35 8.88 10.60
CA LEU A 110 -3.40 9.89 10.50
C LEU A 110 -3.33 10.91 11.65
N LEU A 111 -3.04 10.48 12.88
CA LEU A 111 -2.87 11.38 14.02
C LEU A 111 -1.62 12.26 13.90
N LEU A 112 -0.50 11.73 13.37
CA LEU A 112 0.71 12.51 13.11
C LEU A 112 0.50 13.56 12.02
N VAL A 113 -0.15 13.18 10.91
CA VAL A 113 -0.48 14.12 9.83
C VAL A 113 -1.44 15.21 10.32
N THR A 114 -2.42 14.85 11.15
CA THR A 114 -3.35 15.83 11.75
C THR A 114 -2.63 16.77 12.73
N ARG A 115 -1.66 16.28 13.51
CA ARG A 115 -0.84 17.11 14.41
C ARG A 115 0.07 18.08 13.67
N VAL A 116 0.69 17.66 12.56
CA VAL A 116 1.52 18.53 11.71
C VAL A 116 0.68 19.67 11.10
N ILE A 117 -0.54 19.36 10.64
CA ILE A 117 -1.47 20.36 10.10
C ILE A 117 -1.92 21.36 11.18
N GLN A 118 -2.20 20.89 12.39
CA GLN A 118 -2.63 21.77 13.48
C GLN A 118 -1.51 22.66 14.05
N VAL A 119 -0.26 22.20 14.06
CA VAL A 119 0.89 23.03 14.46
C VAL A 119 1.12 24.14 13.43
N HIS A 120 1.04 23.83 12.14
CA HIS A 120 1.24 24.83 11.08
C HIS A 120 0.14 25.89 11.04
N SER A 121 -1.07 25.57 11.52
CA SER A 121 -2.22 26.49 11.62
C SER A 121 -2.21 27.38 12.86
N LYS A 122 -1.36 27.11 13.87
CA LYS A 122 -1.24 27.95 15.08
C LYS A 122 -0.06 28.92 15.04
N VAL A 123 0.81 28.81 14.03
CA VAL A 123 2.02 29.63 13.84
C VAL A 123 1.82 30.72 12.77
N VAL A 124 0.66 30.73 12.10
CA VAL A 124 0.20 31.79 11.19
C VAL A 124 -0.99 32.49 11.83
#